data_AF-A0A7S2TPH6-F1
#
_entry.id   AF-A0A7S2TPH6-F1
#
_cell.length_a   1.000
_cell.length_b   1.000
_cell.length_c   1.000
_cell.angle_alpha   90.00
_cell.angle_beta   90.00
_cell.angle_gamma   90.00
#
_symmetry.space_group_name_H-M   'P 1'
#
loop_
_entity.id
_entity.type
_entity.pdbx_description
1 polymer ?
#
loop_
_entity_poly.entity_id
_entity_poly.type
_entity_poly.pdbx_seq_one_letter_code
_entity_poly.pdbx_strand_id
1 'polypeptide(L)'
;MGIYVPLYRAVALCVSLVWLWGLNIWTWSRYRVNHVFIFEISPRHKVNHLEIWAEAASLSIVVLLNSLLFLHHQQYRLKARLSEVVYPLALIAFIIAKIALQLSDSSKRGSLQKDIVASMGSVFIAPFGRARFRDCYLADYFCSMQKIFSDLQYIICIYTLSFSKLMQDDPLASSGYCLSLGSILVPIVHAVPYWWRFQQCLHRYIETQKRWPNLANAFKYCLCQLTVIIGSLHPFFSEYQAPWSPYRLFWLALIVVTTLYTYVWDLVMDWGLLQFQDKAHPLLRQNRLFPTTTFYYWAMCSNLVLRFTWVVTLIPFPFQSVLASSAELENVLLPLLTFLELFRRSQWGILRVEYEHLSTSQGFRKYEHLPLYFDKAGPTAAVGLEPKKKSIWINLEVVFMAGLLVFFSVVVWVLK
;
A
#
# COMPACT_ATOMS: atom_id res chain seq x y z
N MET A 1 4.70 19.08 -21.81
CA MET A 1 5.60 18.33 -20.89
C MET A 1 4.85 17.59 -19.78
N GLY A 2 3.92 18.22 -19.03
CA GLY A 2 3.35 17.64 -17.80
C GLY A 2 2.34 16.48 -17.91
N ILE A 3 1.61 16.33 -19.02
CA ILE A 3 0.48 15.36 -19.11
C ILE A 3 0.95 13.90 -18.97
N TYR A 4 2.14 13.54 -19.46
CA TYR A 4 2.64 12.16 -19.41
C TYR A 4 3.57 11.88 -18.21
N VAL A 5 3.95 12.90 -17.43
CA VAL A 5 4.82 12.72 -16.25
C VAL A 5 4.23 11.74 -15.21
N PRO A 6 2.91 11.76 -14.91
CA PRO A 6 2.30 10.78 -14.02
C PRO A 6 2.56 9.33 -14.41
N LEU A 7 2.63 9.01 -15.72
CA LEU A 7 2.98 7.66 -16.19
C LEU A 7 4.39 7.26 -15.81
N TYR A 8 5.37 8.08 -16.18
CA TYR A 8 6.77 7.79 -15.87
C TYR A 8 7.00 7.70 -14.36
N ARG A 9 6.35 8.58 -13.58
CA ARG A 9 6.36 8.52 -12.11
C ARG A 9 5.78 7.21 -11.58
N ALA A 10 4.58 6.84 -11.99
CA ALA A 10 3.92 5.60 -11.53
C ALA A 10 4.76 4.36 -11.86
N VAL A 11 5.24 4.26 -13.11
CA VAL A 11 6.05 3.12 -13.56
C VAL A 11 7.39 3.06 -12.81
N ALA A 12 8.09 4.18 -12.66
CA ALA A 12 9.36 4.23 -11.93
C ALA A 12 9.21 3.84 -10.45
N LEU A 13 8.11 4.26 -9.80
CA LEU A 13 7.80 3.88 -8.43
C LEU A 13 7.44 2.40 -8.31
N CYS A 14 6.72 1.82 -9.27
CA CYS A 14 6.49 0.38 -9.35
C CYS A 14 7.79 -0.41 -9.52
N VAL A 15 8.72 0.06 -10.36
CA VAL A 15 10.04 -0.56 -10.51
C VAL A 15 10.86 -0.44 -9.21
N SER A 16 10.77 0.69 -8.52
CA SER A 16 11.38 0.90 -7.21
C SER A 16 10.86 -0.10 -6.16
N LEU A 17 9.57 -0.44 -6.19
CA LEU A 17 9.00 -1.49 -5.35
C LEU A 17 9.61 -2.87 -5.64
N VAL A 18 9.93 -3.20 -6.90
CA VAL A 18 10.60 -4.47 -7.24
C VAL A 18 12.01 -4.51 -6.65
N TRP A 19 12.74 -3.39 -6.71
CA TRP A 19 14.05 -3.25 -6.03
C TRP A 19 13.96 -3.48 -4.53
N LEU A 20 13.02 -2.80 -3.87
CA LEU A 20 12.78 -2.92 -2.43
C LEU A 20 12.30 -4.32 -2.03
N TRP A 21 11.50 -4.99 -2.87
CA TRP A 21 11.13 -6.38 -2.66
C TRP A 21 12.34 -7.31 -2.73
N GLY A 22 13.24 -7.11 -3.68
CA GLY A 22 14.52 -7.82 -3.75
C GLY A 22 15.36 -7.63 -2.48
N LEU A 23 15.39 -6.40 -1.94
CA LEU A 23 16.05 -6.08 -0.67
C LEU A 23 15.43 -6.84 0.51
N ASN A 24 14.10 -6.95 0.57
CA ASN A 24 13.41 -7.72 1.61
C ASN A 24 13.77 -9.21 1.53
N ILE A 25 13.71 -9.81 0.33
CA ILE A 25 14.04 -11.22 0.11
C ILE A 25 15.51 -11.50 0.44
N TRP A 26 16.42 -10.60 0.04
CA TRP A 26 17.83 -10.69 0.39
C TRP A 26 18.03 -10.65 1.91
N THR A 27 17.40 -9.70 2.60
CA THR A 27 17.50 -9.53 4.06
C THR A 27 17.01 -10.79 4.79
N TRP A 28 15.81 -11.27 4.45
CA TRP A 28 15.27 -12.48 5.05
C TRP A 28 16.13 -13.72 4.77
N SER A 29 16.66 -13.84 3.56
CA SER A 29 17.56 -14.95 3.22
C SER A 29 18.89 -14.88 3.98
N ARG A 30 19.47 -13.69 4.12
CA ARG A 30 20.75 -13.45 4.81
C ARG A 30 20.68 -13.78 6.30
N TYR A 31 19.55 -13.47 6.94
CA TYR A 31 19.29 -13.70 8.36
C TYR A 31 18.42 -14.93 8.64
N ARG A 32 18.23 -15.81 7.65
CA ARG A 32 17.52 -17.09 7.76
C ARG A 32 16.07 -16.98 8.26
N VAL A 33 15.39 -15.87 7.98
CA VAL A 33 13.94 -15.72 8.20
C VAL A 33 13.21 -16.59 7.17
N ASN A 34 12.37 -17.52 7.64
CA ASN A 34 11.64 -18.46 6.77
C ASN A 34 10.41 -17.80 6.10
N HIS A 35 10.67 -16.82 5.23
CA HIS A 35 9.66 -16.07 4.48
C HIS A 35 8.85 -16.98 3.52
N VAL A 36 9.46 -18.04 2.97
CA VAL A 36 8.77 -19.01 2.09
C VAL A 36 7.61 -19.68 2.83
N PHE A 37 7.84 -20.12 4.06
CA PHE A 37 6.80 -20.70 4.91
C PHE A 37 5.74 -19.66 5.29
N ILE A 38 6.15 -18.47 5.73
CA ILE A 38 5.25 -17.41 6.20
C ILE A 38 4.30 -16.93 5.10
N PHE A 39 4.79 -16.81 3.87
CA PHE A 39 3.97 -16.45 2.72
C PHE A 39 3.22 -17.65 2.11
N GLU A 40 3.39 -18.86 2.65
CA GLU A 40 2.83 -20.10 2.10
C GLU A 40 3.19 -20.29 0.61
N ILE A 41 4.45 -20.00 0.28
CA ILE A 41 5.00 -20.20 -1.07
C ILE A 41 5.56 -21.62 -1.12
N SER A 42 5.29 -22.34 -2.22
CA SER A 42 5.89 -23.66 -2.42
C SER A 42 7.43 -23.55 -2.43
N PRO A 43 8.18 -24.37 -1.67
CA PRO A 43 9.64 -24.36 -1.68
C PRO A 43 10.25 -24.58 -3.07
N ARG A 44 9.52 -25.28 -3.95
CA ARG A 44 9.92 -25.52 -5.35
C ARG A 44 9.88 -24.25 -6.21
N HIS A 45 9.12 -23.25 -5.79
CA HIS A 45 8.89 -21.98 -6.49
C HIS A 45 9.60 -20.79 -5.82
N LYS A 46 10.57 -21.05 -4.93
CA LYS A 46 11.38 -20.00 -4.30
C LYS A 46 12.21 -19.28 -5.37
N VAL A 47 12.03 -17.97 -5.48
CA VAL A 47 12.80 -17.08 -6.37
C VAL A 47 13.98 -16.47 -5.60
N ASN A 48 15.13 -16.36 -6.28
CA ASN A 48 16.33 -15.76 -5.68
C ASN A 48 16.28 -14.22 -5.76
N HIS A 49 16.86 -13.53 -4.78
CA HIS A 49 16.93 -12.07 -4.77
C HIS A 49 17.71 -11.50 -5.98
N LEU A 50 18.74 -12.21 -6.45
CA LEU A 50 19.50 -11.83 -7.65
C LEU A 50 18.64 -11.82 -8.91
N GLU A 51 17.72 -12.78 -9.05
CA GLU A 51 16.77 -12.83 -10.19
C GLU A 51 15.79 -11.66 -10.13
N ILE A 52 15.33 -11.30 -8.92
CA ILE A 52 14.46 -10.14 -8.72
C ILE A 52 15.19 -8.84 -9.06
N TRP A 53 16.45 -8.68 -8.67
CA TRP A 53 17.24 -7.49 -9.00
C TRP A 53 17.64 -7.43 -10.48
N ALA A 54 17.94 -8.56 -11.12
CA ALA A 54 18.17 -8.60 -12.57
C ALA A 54 16.92 -8.14 -13.34
N GLU A 55 15.74 -8.60 -12.89
CA GLU A 55 14.46 -8.14 -13.41
C GLU A 55 14.24 -6.64 -13.16
N ALA A 56 14.50 -6.16 -11.95
CA ALA A 56 14.36 -4.75 -11.59
C ALA A 56 15.30 -3.85 -12.41
N ALA A 57 16.54 -4.29 -12.63
CA ALA A 57 17.53 -3.62 -13.46
C ALA A 57 17.09 -3.56 -14.93
N SER A 58 16.61 -4.67 -15.51
CA SER A 58 16.11 -4.68 -16.89
C SER A 58 14.93 -3.73 -17.08
N LEU A 59 13.96 -3.71 -16.14
CA LEU A 59 12.85 -2.76 -16.14
C LEU A 59 13.34 -1.31 -16.00
N SER A 60 14.30 -1.06 -15.12
CA SER A 60 14.87 0.27 -14.91
C SER A 60 15.51 0.80 -16.20
N ILE A 61 16.27 -0.03 -16.90
CA ILE A 61 16.90 0.34 -18.19
C ILE A 61 15.83 0.71 -19.23
N VAL A 62 14.79 -0.11 -19.39
CA VAL A 62 13.71 0.16 -20.36
C VAL A 62 13.00 1.47 -20.04
N VAL A 63 12.64 1.70 -18.77
CA VAL A 63 11.98 2.93 -18.33
C VAL A 63 12.88 4.15 -18.54
N LEU A 64 14.16 4.07 -18.18
CA LEU A 64 15.11 5.17 -18.35
C LEU A 64 15.34 5.50 -19.83
N LEU A 65 15.57 4.49 -20.67
CA LEU A 65 15.74 4.70 -22.12
C LEU A 65 14.48 5.32 -22.75
N ASN A 66 13.30 4.79 -22.43
CA ASN A 66 12.04 5.36 -22.93
C ASN A 66 11.82 6.80 -22.44
N SER A 67 12.14 7.08 -21.17
CA SER A 67 12.05 8.44 -20.59
C SER A 67 13.01 9.40 -21.28
N LEU A 68 14.26 9.00 -21.53
CA LEU A 68 15.25 9.81 -22.23
C LEU A 68 14.83 10.11 -23.66
N LEU A 69 14.30 9.11 -24.38
CA LEU A 69 13.76 9.31 -25.72
C LEU A 69 12.57 10.28 -25.74
N PHE A 70 11.67 10.18 -24.77
CA PHE A 70 10.56 11.11 -24.61
C PHE A 70 11.04 12.54 -24.32
N LEU A 71 11.98 12.72 -23.38
CA LEU A 71 12.55 14.01 -23.05
C LEU A 71 13.30 14.64 -24.24
N HIS A 72 14.06 13.84 -24.97
CA HIS A 72 14.73 14.26 -26.19
C HIS A 72 13.72 14.73 -27.26
N HIS A 73 12.64 13.97 -27.47
CA HIS A 73 11.57 14.38 -28.38
C HIS A 73 10.95 15.74 -28.00
N GLN A 74 10.72 15.96 -26.70
CA GLN A 74 10.18 17.24 -26.19
C GLN A 74 11.16 18.39 -26.41
N GLN A 75 12.46 18.19 -26.14
CA GLN A 75 13.48 19.23 -26.24
C GLN A 75 13.69 19.69 -27.69
N TYR A 76 13.79 18.74 -28.64
CA TYR A 76 14.10 19.04 -30.04
C TYR A 76 12.86 19.21 -30.93
N ARG A 77 11.65 19.17 -30.35
CA ARG A 77 10.36 19.33 -31.05
C ARG A 77 10.31 18.54 -32.37
N LEU A 78 10.64 17.24 -32.31
CA LEU A 78 10.63 16.31 -33.45
C LEU A 78 9.20 15.99 -33.97
N LYS A 79 8.31 16.97 -33.95
CA LYS A 79 6.88 16.88 -34.31
C LYS A 79 6.64 16.51 -35.77
N ALA A 80 7.64 16.63 -36.63
CA ALA A 80 7.50 16.44 -38.07
C ALA A 80 7.36 14.97 -38.51
N ARG A 81 7.65 13.97 -37.65
CA ARG A 81 7.62 12.54 -38.03
C ARG A 81 6.97 11.59 -37.04
N LEU A 82 6.97 11.89 -35.74
CA LEU A 82 6.35 11.03 -34.72
C LEU A 82 5.56 11.87 -33.72
N SER A 83 4.43 11.35 -33.27
CA SER A 83 3.66 11.94 -32.17
C SER A 83 4.33 11.64 -30.83
N GLU A 84 4.32 12.61 -29.91
CA GLU A 84 4.87 12.46 -28.55
C GLU A 84 4.20 11.36 -27.72
N VAL A 85 2.98 10.95 -28.10
CA VAL A 85 2.18 9.91 -27.46
C VAL A 85 2.77 8.50 -27.65
N VAL A 86 3.61 8.32 -28.67
CA VAL A 86 4.17 6.99 -29.04
C VAL A 86 5.06 6.42 -27.94
N TYR A 87 5.92 7.23 -27.31
CA TYR A 87 6.84 6.77 -26.26
C TYR A 87 6.11 6.21 -25.03
N PRO A 88 5.17 6.95 -24.41
CA PRO A 88 4.45 6.43 -23.25
C PRO A 88 3.52 5.26 -23.60
N LEU A 89 2.92 5.22 -24.79
CA LEU A 89 2.15 4.05 -25.25
C LEU A 89 3.03 2.82 -25.43
N ALA A 90 4.23 2.97 -26.02
CA ALA A 90 5.18 1.87 -26.17
C ALA A 90 5.61 1.31 -24.82
N LEU A 91 5.78 2.17 -23.81
CA LEU A 91 6.08 1.74 -22.44
C LEU A 91 4.92 0.95 -21.81
N ILE A 92 3.69 1.44 -21.94
CA ILE A 92 2.49 0.72 -21.45
C ILE A 92 2.37 -0.64 -22.15
N ALA A 93 2.50 -0.67 -23.48
CA ALA A 93 2.42 -1.90 -24.27
C ALA A 93 3.50 -2.91 -23.86
N PHE A 94 4.74 -2.44 -23.63
CA PHE A 94 5.82 -3.28 -23.14
C PHE A 94 5.50 -3.89 -21.76
N ILE A 95 5.00 -3.09 -20.82
CA ILE A 95 4.63 -3.57 -19.48
C ILE A 95 3.51 -4.61 -19.55
N ILE A 96 2.46 -4.34 -20.34
CA ILE A 96 1.33 -5.27 -20.53
C ILE A 96 1.82 -6.58 -21.15
N ALA A 97 2.62 -6.50 -22.22
CA ALA A 97 3.20 -7.68 -22.87
C ALA A 97 4.05 -8.49 -21.89
N LYS A 98 4.87 -7.82 -21.07
CA LYS A 98 5.68 -8.48 -20.05
C LYS A 98 4.83 -9.21 -19.02
N ILE A 99 3.78 -8.59 -18.49
CA ILE A 99 2.86 -9.21 -17.53
C ILE A 99 2.13 -10.40 -18.18
N ALA A 100 1.66 -10.25 -19.42
CA ALA A 100 0.98 -11.33 -20.14
C ALA A 100 1.88 -12.55 -20.36
N LEU A 101 3.13 -12.33 -20.80
CA LEU A 101 4.13 -13.39 -20.97
C LEU A 101 4.45 -14.09 -19.65
N GLN A 102 4.57 -13.32 -18.57
CA GLN A 102 4.80 -13.81 -17.21
C GLN A 102 3.64 -14.68 -16.70
N LEU A 103 2.39 -14.29 -16.95
CA LEU A 103 1.22 -15.08 -16.56
C LEU A 103 1.03 -16.33 -17.43
N SER A 104 1.46 -16.30 -18.69
CA SER A 104 1.47 -17.47 -19.56
C SER A 104 2.59 -18.47 -19.21
N ASP A 105 3.62 -18.03 -18.49
CA ASP A 105 4.74 -18.87 -18.12
C ASP A 105 4.30 -19.99 -17.15
N SER A 106 4.73 -21.22 -17.45
CA SER A 106 4.51 -22.39 -16.60
C SER A 106 5.72 -22.72 -15.72
N SER A 107 6.79 -21.94 -15.82
CA SER A 107 7.96 -22.04 -14.94
C SER A 107 7.61 -21.71 -13.48
N LYS A 108 8.59 -21.94 -12.60
CA LYS A 108 8.54 -21.55 -11.18
C LYS A 108 8.14 -20.09 -10.99
N ARG A 109 8.62 -19.21 -11.88
CA ARG A 109 8.36 -17.76 -11.84
C ARG A 109 6.91 -17.44 -12.20
N GLY A 110 6.39 -18.06 -13.26
CA GLY A 110 4.99 -17.94 -13.66
C GLY A 110 4.03 -18.44 -12.58
N SER A 111 4.39 -19.54 -11.89
CA SER A 111 3.60 -20.02 -10.74
C SER A 111 3.55 -19.01 -9.60
N LEU A 112 4.67 -18.38 -9.24
CA LEU A 112 4.69 -17.35 -8.19
C LEU A 112 3.86 -16.13 -8.58
N GLN A 113 3.88 -15.74 -9.85
CA GLN A 113 3.10 -14.61 -10.35
C GLN A 113 1.59 -14.90 -10.32
N LYS A 114 1.18 -16.13 -10.68
CA LYS A 114 -0.21 -16.59 -10.53
C LYS A 114 -0.66 -16.54 -9.07
N ASP A 115 0.20 -16.94 -8.13
CA ASP A 115 -0.06 -16.83 -6.69
C ASP A 115 -0.24 -15.37 -6.22
N ILE A 116 0.58 -14.44 -6.72
CA ILE A 116 0.44 -13.01 -6.43
C ILE A 116 -0.89 -12.49 -6.98
N VAL A 117 -1.24 -12.81 -8.23
CA VAL A 117 -2.51 -12.41 -8.85
C VAL A 117 -3.72 -12.99 -8.10
N ALA A 118 -3.65 -14.25 -7.67
CA ALA A 118 -4.70 -14.85 -6.84
C ALA A 118 -4.84 -14.16 -5.47
N SER A 119 -3.72 -13.71 -4.89
CA SER A 119 -3.72 -12.92 -3.66
C SER A 119 -4.32 -11.53 -3.89
N MET A 120 -3.99 -10.85 -5.00
CA MET A 120 -4.62 -9.59 -5.41
C MET A 120 -6.13 -9.76 -5.59
N GLY A 121 -6.56 -10.83 -6.27
CA GLY A 121 -7.97 -11.16 -6.43
C GLY A 121 -8.68 -11.28 -5.08
N SER A 122 -8.08 -12.02 -4.14
CA SER A 122 -8.61 -12.18 -2.78
C SER A 122 -8.72 -10.85 -2.01
N VAL A 123 -7.79 -9.92 -2.22
CA VAL A 123 -7.86 -8.55 -1.66
C VAL A 123 -9.03 -7.78 -2.27
N PHE A 124 -9.19 -7.81 -3.60
CA PHE A 124 -10.20 -7.01 -4.30
C PHE A 124 -11.63 -7.47 -4.03
N ILE A 125 -11.85 -8.78 -3.80
CA ILE A 125 -13.16 -9.33 -3.45
C ILE A 125 -13.42 -9.35 -1.93
N ALA A 126 -12.57 -8.72 -1.11
CA ALA A 126 -12.80 -8.65 0.34
C ALA A 126 -14.18 -8.01 0.64
N PRO A 127 -14.98 -8.56 1.57
CA PRO A 127 -14.63 -9.56 2.59
C PRO A 127 -14.81 -11.03 2.16
N PHE A 128 -15.11 -11.32 0.90
CA PHE A 128 -15.39 -12.69 0.42
C PHE A 128 -14.13 -13.49 0.04
N GLY A 129 -13.02 -12.79 -0.18
CA GLY A 129 -11.72 -13.40 -0.46
C GLY A 129 -11.00 -13.92 0.78
N ARG A 130 -9.96 -14.71 0.57
CA ARG A 130 -9.10 -15.22 1.65
C ARG A 130 -8.33 -14.06 2.30
N ALA A 131 -8.11 -14.15 3.61
CA ALA A 131 -7.37 -13.15 4.38
C ALA A 131 -6.11 -13.75 5.05
N ARG A 132 -5.29 -14.49 4.29
CA ARG A 132 -4.03 -15.08 4.79
C ARG A 132 -3.00 -13.99 5.08
N PHE A 133 -1.88 -14.37 5.70
CA PHE A 133 -0.77 -13.44 5.95
C PHE A 133 -0.30 -12.76 4.66
N ARG A 134 -0.07 -13.54 3.59
CA ARG A 134 0.29 -13.04 2.25
C ARG A 134 -0.72 -12.02 1.70
N ASP A 135 -2.01 -12.32 1.79
CA ASP A 135 -3.07 -11.47 1.24
C ASP A 135 -3.17 -10.15 2.03
N CYS A 136 -3.04 -10.22 3.36
CA CYS A 136 -2.98 -9.04 4.23
C CYS A 136 -1.73 -8.19 3.98
N TYR A 137 -0.58 -8.82 3.85
CA TYR A 137 0.71 -8.18 3.61
C TYR A 137 0.69 -7.39 2.28
N LEU A 138 0.15 -8.00 1.22
CA LEU A 138 -0.01 -7.35 -0.08
C LEU A 138 -0.95 -6.14 -0.01
N ALA A 139 -2.08 -6.26 0.69
CA ALA A 139 -3.01 -5.15 0.87
C ALA A 139 -2.41 -4.00 1.71
N ASP A 140 -1.50 -4.30 2.65
CA ASP A 140 -0.75 -3.28 3.39
C ASP A 140 0.24 -2.52 2.47
N TYR A 141 0.79 -3.17 1.44
CA TYR A 141 1.53 -2.49 0.38
C TYR A 141 0.63 -1.57 -0.44
N PHE A 142 -0.59 -2.00 -0.80
CA PHE A 142 -1.55 -1.14 -1.51
C PHE A 142 -1.89 0.14 -0.74
N CYS A 143 -1.94 0.07 0.59
CA CYS A 143 -2.14 1.26 1.43
C CYS A 143 -1.01 2.30 1.31
N SER A 144 0.17 1.90 0.86
CA SER A 144 1.32 2.76 0.60
C SER A 144 1.46 3.14 -0.89
N MET A 145 0.59 2.62 -1.77
CA MET A 145 0.61 2.84 -3.22
C MET A 145 -0.46 3.84 -3.70
N GLN A 146 -1.04 4.63 -2.80
CA GLN A 146 -2.15 5.54 -3.11
C GLN A 146 -1.82 6.52 -4.24
N LYS A 147 -0.65 7.15 -4.20
CA LYS A 147 -0.21 8.06 -5.28
C LYS A 147 -0.05 7.36 -6.62
N ILE A 148 0.47 6.12 -6.62
CA ILE A 148 0.58 5.31 -7.83
C ILE A 148 -0.82 5.04 -8.40
N PHE A 149 -1.80 4.69 -7.56
CA PHE A 149 -3.17 4.48 -8.02
C PHE A 149 -3.82 5.77 -8.55
N SER A 150 -3.57 6.92 -7.93
CA SER A 150 -4.01 8.23 -8.45
C SER A 150 -3.39 8.55 -9.81
N ASP A 151 -2.09 8.27 -10.00
CA ASP A 151 -1.43 8.44 -11.29
C ASP A 151 -2.02 7.50 -12.35
N LEU A 152 -2.25 6.23 -12.01
CA LEU A 152 -2.90 5.26 -12.89
C LEU A 152 -4.31 5.70 -13.30
N GLN A 153 -5.10 6.24 -12.37
CA GLN A 153 -6.43 6.79 -12.66
C GLN A 153 -6.35 7.95 -13.67
N TYR A 154 -5.41 8.88 -13.48
CA TYR A 154 -5.20 10.00 -14.40
C TYR A 154 -4.76 9.51 -15.80
N ILE A 155 -3.84 8.55 -15.85
CA ILE A 155 -3.35 7.94 -17.11
C ILE A 155 -4.49 7.27 -17.87
N ILE A 156 -5.30 6.47 -17.19
CA ILE A 156 -6.47 5.82 -17.80
C ILE A 156 -7.40 6.87 -18.40
N CYS A 157 -7.71 7.95 -17.69
CA CYS A 157 -8.56 9.03 -18.19
C CYS A 157 -7.99 9.70 -19.45
N ILE A 158 -6.70 10.06 -19.45
CA ILE A 158 -6.07 10.72 -20.59
C ILE A 158 -6.09 9.82 -21.83
N TYR A 159 -5.77 8.53 -21.68
CA TYR A 159 -5.73 7.60 -22.81
C TYR A 159 -7.11 7.20 -23.32
N THR A 160 -8.12 7.04 -22.45
CA THR A 160 -9.49 6.76 -22.92
C THR A 160 -10.09 7.95 -23.66
N LEU A 161 -9.83 9.18 -23.22
CA LEU A 161 -10.26 10.39 -23.93
C LEU A 161 -9.50 10.58 -25.24
N SER A 162 -8.19 10.36 -25.23
CA SER A 162 -7.36 10.45 -26.44
C SER A 162 -7.74 9.37 -27.47
N PHE A 163 -8.13 8.17 -27.01
CA PHE A 163 -8.59 7.07 -27.87
C PHE A 163 -10.03 7.27 -28.38
N SER A 164 -10.94 7.77 -27.54
CA SER A 164 -12.33 8.04 -27.96
C SER A 164 -12.46 9.26 -28.87
N LYS A 165 -11.56 10.24 -28.75
CA LYS A 165 -11.50 11.45 -29.58
C LYS A 165 -10.35 11.40 -30.59
N LEU A 166 -10.07 10.23 -31.16
CA LEU A 166 -8.96 9.94 -32.07
C LEU A 166 -8.92 10.76 -33.39
N MET A 167 -9.57 11.93 -33.50
CA MET A 167 -9.48 12.76 -34.72
C MET A 167 -9.61 14.30 -34.60
N GLN A 168 -9.83 14.99 -33.46
CA GLN A 168 -10.09 16.45 -33.58
C GLN A 168 -9.80 17.43 -32.41
N ASP A 169 -9.50 17.04 -31.17
CA ASP A 169 -9.48 17.99 -30.04
C ASP A 169 -8.11 18.26 -29.37
N ASP A 170 -7.99 19.47 -28.80
CA ASP A 170 -6.85 20.01 -28.05
C ASP A 170 -6.48 19.17 -26.79
N PRO A 171 -5.23 18.68 -26.67
CA PRO A 171 -4.74 17.95 -25.49
C PRO A 171 -4.93 18.68 -24.15
N LEU A 172 -4.93 20.03 -24.15
CA LEU A 172 -5.16 20.81 -22.93
C LEU A 172 -6.59 20.65 -22.40
N ALA A 173 -7.59 20.57 -23.28
CA ALA A 173 -8.99 20.39 -22.89
C ALA A 173 -9.22 19.02 -22.24
N SER A 174 -8.55 17.98 -22.76
CA SER A 174 -8.59 16.63 -22.18
C SER A 174 -7.93 16.57 -20.80
N SER A 175 -6.81 17.28 -20.61
CA SER A 175 -6.15 17.40 -19.31
C SER A 175 -7.04 18.11 -18.28
N GLY A 176 -7.71 19.21 -18.67
CA GLY A 176 -8.63 19.94 -17.78
C GLY A 176 -9.79 19.05 -17.29
N TYR A 177 -10.39 18.27 -18.19
CA TYR A 177 -11.44 17.32 -17.80
C TYR A 177 -10.92 16.23 -16.86
N CYS A 178 -9.76 15.62 -17.13
CA CYS A 178 -9.22 14.57 -16.26
C CYS A 178 -8.80 15.09 -14.88
N LEU A 179 -8.32 16.34 -14.79
CA LEU A 179 -8.07 17.00 -13.51
C LEU A 179 -9.37 17.25 -12.73
N SER A 180 -10.42 17.73 -13.42
CA SER A 180 -11.74 17.90 -12.80
C SER A 180 -12.32 16.57 -12.33
N LEU A 181 -12.25 15.52 -13.13
CA LEU A 181 -12.68 14.18 -12.74
C LEU A 181 -11.84 13.64 -11.58
N GLY A 182 -10.53 13.91 -11.59
CA GLY A 182 -9.59 13.58 -10.52
C GLY A 182 -9.98 14.19 -9.17
N SER A 183 -10.55 15.39 -9.14
CA SER A 183 -11.01 16.02 -7.89
C SER A 183 -12.08 15.19 -7.14
N ILE A 184 -12.83 14.35 -7.86
CA ILE A 184 -13.84 13.45 -7.31
C ILE A 184 -13.26 12.04 -7.10
N LEU A 185 -12.48 11.55 -8.06
CA LEU A 185 -12.01 10.16 -8.05
C LEU A 185 -10.80 9.93 -7.15
N VAL A 186 -9.87 10.88 -7.02
CA VAL A 186 -8.65 10.73 -6.20
C VAL A 186 -8.97 10.41 -4.73
N PRO A 187 -9.91 11.10 -4.05
CA PRO A 187 -10.34 10.72 -2.69
C PRO A 187 -10.76 9.25 -2.58
N ILE A 188 -11.54 8.77 -3.55
CA ILE A 188 -12.04 7.39 -3.58
C ILE A 188 -10.88 6.42 -3.80
N VAL A 189 -10.02 6.70 -4.78
CA VAL A 189 -8.85 5.88 -5.11
C VAL A 189 -7.90 5.77 -3.91
N HIS A 190 -7.71 6.84 -3.14
CA HIS A 190 -6.89 6.80 -1.93
C HIS A 190 -7.55 6.05 -0.76
N ALA A 191 -8.88 6.07 -0.67
CA ALA A 191 -9.65 5.39 0.37
C ALA A 191 -9.78 3.87 0.16
N VAL A 192 -9.83 3.41 -1.09
CA VAL A 192 -10.06 2.01 -1.47
C VAL A 192 -9.06 1.01 -0.85
N PRO A 193 -7.74 1.25 -0.82
CA PRO A 193 -6.80 0.33 -0.18
C PRO A 193 -7.08 0.08 1.29
N TYR A 194 -7.46 1.13 2.04
CA TYR A 194 -7.84 0.99 3.44
C TYR A 194 -9.16 0.26 3.61
N TRP A 195 -10.11 0.46 2.68
CA TRP A 195 -11.36 -0.30 2.66
C TRP A 195 -11.09 -1.80 2.52
N TRP A 196 -10.23 -2.22 1.60
CA TRP A 196 -9.88 -3.64 1.46
C TRP A 196 -9.29 -4.21 2.76
N ARG A 197 -8.38 -3.48 3.42
CA ARG A 197 -7.82 -3.91 4.71
C ARG A 197 -8.86 -3.97 5.82
N PHE A 198 -9.74 -2.98 5.90
CA PHE A 198 -10.85 -2.97 6.84
C PHE A 198 -11.71 -4.23 6.67
N GLN A 199 -12.10 -4.55 5.44
CA GLN A 199 -12.90 -5.74 5.12
C GLN A 199 -12.16 -7.05 5.46
N GLN A 200 -10.87 -7.15 5.16
CA GLN A 200 -10.07 -8.32 5.55
C GLN A 200 -9.98 -8.48 7.07
N CYS A 201 -9.86 -7.39 7.83
CA CYS A 201 -9.83 -7.45 9.29
C CYS A 201 -11.17 -7.92 9.87
N LEU A 202 -12.29 -7.45 9.30
CA LEU A 202 -13.62 -7.91 9.67
C LEU A 202 -13.84 -9.38 9.30
N HIS A 203 -13.40 -9.81 8.12
CA HIS A 203 -13.45 -11.22 7.72
C HIS A 203 -12.69 -12.11 8.71
N ARG A 204 -11.45 -11.76 9.07
CA ARG A 204 -10.67 -12.49 10.08
C ARG A 204 -11.33 -12.52 11.46
N TYR A 205 -12.02 -11.45 11.82
CA TYR A 205 -12.82 -11.43 13.04
C TYR A 205 -13.97 -12.44 12.96
N ILE A 206 -14.70 -12.48 11.84
CA ILE A 206 -15.80 -13.43 11.61
C ILE A 206 -15.29 -14.87 11.64
N GLU A 207 -14.11 -15.17 11.09
CA GLU A 207 -13.55 -16.52 11.12
C GLU A 207 -13.06 -16.91 12.52
N THR A 208 -12.29 -16.04 13.18
CA THR A 208 -11.60 -16.39 14.43
C THR A 208 -12.42 -16.15 15.68
N GLN A 209 -13.49 -15.34 15.60
CA GLN A 209 -14.31 -14.88 16.72
C GLN A 209 -13.50 -14.18 17.84
N LYS A 210 -12.29 -13.68 17.52
CA LYS A 210 -11.40 -12.98 18.46
C LYS A 210 -11.47 -11.48 18.23
N ARG A 211 -12.01 -10.74 19.21
CA ARG A 211 -12.07 -9.26 19.16
C ARG A 211 -10.67 -8.64 19.03
N TRP A 212 -9.74 -9.07 19.88
CA TRP A 212 -8.34 -8.68 19.79
C TRP A 212 -7.53 -9.73 19.00
N PRO A 213 -6.68 -9.33 18.03
CA PRO A 213 -6.43 -7.97 17.57
C PRO A 213 -7.34 -7.51 16.42
N ASN A 214 -8.25 -8.35 15.93
CA ASN A 214 -8.91 -8.14 14.63
C ASN A 214 -9.76 -6.86 14.55
N LEU A 215 -10.61 -6.56 15.55
CA LEU A 215 -11.47 -5.37 15.53
C LEU A 215 -10.67 -4.08 15.75
N ALA A 216 -9.63 -4.13 16.59
CA ALA A 216 -8.72 -3.00 16.75
C ALA A 216 -7.97 -2.71 15.44
N ASN A 217 -7.57 -3.74 14.71
CA ASN A 217 -6.96 -3.58 13.38
C ASN A 217 -7.97 -3.05 12.36
N ALA A 218 -9.24 -3.48 12.40
CA ALA A 218 -10.28 -2.92 11.55
C ALA A 218 -10.47 -1.43 11.83
N PHE A 219 -10.54 -1.04 13.11
CA PHE A 219 -10.64 0.36 13.52
C PHE A 219 -9.47 1.21 13.03
N LYS A 220 -8.24 0.66 13.04
CA LYS A 220 -7.06 1.30 12.43
C LYS A 220 -7.33 1.77 11.00
N TYR A 221 -7.80 0.87 10.14
CA TYR A 221 -8.02 1.16 8.72
C TYR A 221 -9.25 2.02 8.49
N CYS A 222 -10.27 1.91 9.35
CA CYS A 222 -11.41 2.82 9.37
C CYS A 222 -10.96 4.28 9.65
N LEU A 223 -10.11 4.50 10.65
CA LEU A 223 -9.53 5.81 10.94
C LEU A 223 -8.67 6.35 9.79
N CYS A 224 -7.84 5.51 9.17
CA CYS A 224 -7.06 5.89 7.98
C CYS A 224 -7.97 6.35 6.85
N GLN A 225 -9.01 5.56 6.54
CA GLN A 225 -9.97 5.88 5.49
C GLN A 225 -10.69 7.20 5.76
N LEU A 226 -11.19 7.39 6.98
CA LEU A 226 -11.87 8.61 7.40
C LEU A 226 -10.95 9.84 7.25
N THR A 227 -9.69 9.71 7.67
CA THR A 227 -8.71 10.80 7.59
C THR A 227 -8.45 11.22 6.13
N VAL A 228 -8.36 10.24 5.22
CA VAL A 228 -8.16 10.50 3.80
C VAL A 228 -9.38 11.13 3.15
N ILE A 229 -10.59 10.63 3.44
CA ILE A 229 -11.83 11.19 2.86
C ILE A 229 -11.98 12.64 3.30
N ILE A 230 -11.85 12.92 4.60
CA ILE A 230 -11.95 14.29 5.13
C ILE A 230 -10.83 15.16 4.56
N GLY A 231 -9.58 14.71 4.57
CA GLY A 231 -8.47 15.51 4.03
C GLY A 231 -8.60 15.85 2.55
N SER A 232 -9.06 14.90 1.75
CA SER A 232 -9.23 15.11 0.31
C SER A 232 -10.43 15.99 -0.03
N LEU A 233 -11.41 16.08 0.88
CA LEU A 233 -12.58 16.93 0.72
C LEU A 233 -12.34 18.37 1.19
N HIS A 234 -11.26 18.64 1.93
CA HIS A 234 -10.93 19.97 2.46
C HIS A 234 -11.03 21.12 1.43
N PRO A 235 -10.54 21.00 0.17
CA PRO A 235 -10.65 22.07 -0.82
C PRO A 235 -12.09 22.55 -1.04
N PHE A 236 -13.09 21.65 -0.97
CA PHE A 236 -14.50 21.98 -1.16
C PHE A 236 -15.13 22.74 0.02
N PHE A 237 -14.56 22.63 1.22
CA PHE A 237 -15.03 23.32 2.44
C PHE A 237 -14.18 24.53 2.82
N SER A 238 -13.13 24.80 2.04
CA SER A 238 -12.12 25.80 2.36
C SER A 238 -12.49 27.24 1.95
N GLU A 239 -13.67 27.45 1.34
CA GLU A 239 -14.23 28.81 1.13
C GLU A 239 -14.52 29.56 2.43
N TYR A 240 -14.47 28.89 3.60
CA TYR A 240 -14.43 29.58 4.89
C TYR A 240 -13.13 30.37 5.04
N GLN A 241 -13.24 31.69 4.88
CA GLN A 241 -12.18 32.71 4.95
C GLN A 241 -11.35 32.72 6.25
N ALA A 242 -11.70 31.89 7.26
CA ALA A 242 -10.98 31.77 8.51
C ALA A 242 -9.87 30.70 8.46
N PRO A 243 -8.63 31.01 8.90
CA PRO A 243 -7.51 30.07 8.85
C PRO A 243 -7.72 28.79 9.69
N TRP A 244 -8.51 28.86 10.77
CA TRP A 244 -8.74 27.77 11.73
C TRP A 244 -10.24 27.45 11.92
N SER A 245 -10.93 27.02 10.87
CA SER A 245 -12.32 26.56 11.01
C SER A 245 -12.42 25.28 11.88
N PRO A 246 -13.56 25.02 12.55
CA PRO A 246 -13.76 23.79 13.33
C PRO A 246 -13.49 22.51 12.53
N TYR A 247 -13.80 22.52 11.23
CA TYR A 247 -13.48 21.44 10.30
C TYR A 247 -11.97 21.18 10.19
N ARG A 248 -11.16 22.24 10.04
CA ARG A 248 -9.69 22.13 9.97
C ARG A 248 -9.09 21.61 11.27
N LEU A 249 -9.60 22.06 12.41
CA LEU A 249 -9.18 21.58 13.73
C LEU A 249 -9.53 20.10 13.92
N PHE A 250 -10.74 19.70 13.52
CA PHE A 250 -11.17 18.30 13.57
C PHE A 250 -10.30 17.41 12.66
N TRP A 251 -10.05 17.84 11.43
CA TRP A 251 -9.18 17.11 10.50
C TRP A 251 -7.75 16.98 11.03
N LEU A 252 -7.18 18.05 11.59
CA LEU A 252 -5.84 18.01 12.20
C LEU A 252 -5.79 17.05 13.39
N ALA A 253 -6.79 17.10 14.28
CA ALA A 253 -6.89 16.17 15.40
C ALA A 253 -6.98 14.72 14.90
N LEU A 254 -7.78 14.47 13.86
CA LEU A 254 -7.93 13.16 13.25
C LEU A 254 -6.61 12.66 12.63
N ILE A 255 -5.84 13.51 11.93
CA ILE A 255 -4.50 13.16 11.43
C ILE A 255 -3.58 12.75 12.57
N VAL A 256 -3.54 13.52 13.66
CA VAL A 256 -2.67 13.24 14.81
C VAL A 256 -3.05 11.90 15.44
N VAL A 257 -4.34 11.67 15.72
CA VAL A 257 -4.83 10.43 16.32
C VAL A 257 -4.54 9.23 15.41
N THR A 258 -4.84 9.32 14.11
CA THR A 258 -4.58 8.24 13.15
C THR A 258 -3.09 7.94 13.02
N THR A 259 -2.24 8.98 12.97
CA THR A 259 -0.79 8.83 12.86
C THR A 259 -0.20 8.15 14.10
N LEU A 260 -0.59 8.59 15.30
CA LEU A 260 -0.11 8.00 16.55
C LEU A 260 -0.62 6.56 16.73
N TYR A 261 -1.91 6.32 16.46
CA TYR A 261 -2.51 5.00 16.57
C TYR A 261 -1.81 3.99 15.65
N THR A 262 -1.63 4.35 14.37
CA THR A 262 -0.96 3.47 13.40
C THR A 262 0.53 3.31 13.70
N TYR A 263 1.19 4.32 14.25
CA TYR A 263 2.59 4.22 14.68
C TYR A 263 2.75 3.22 15.83
N VAL A 264 1.95 3.37 16.89
CA VAL A 264 1.94 2.44 18.03
C VAL A 264 1.58 1.02 17.57
N TRP A 265 0.62 0.89 16.65
CA TRP A 265 0.27 -0.40 16.06
C TRP A 265 1.47 -1.08 15.40
N ASP A 266 2.22 -0.37 14.56
CA ASP A 266 3.38 -0.94 13.86
C ASP A 266 4.44 -1.41 14.87
N LEU A 267 4.69 -0.62 15.92
CA LEU A 267 5.68 -1.00 16.95
C LEU A 267 5.24 -2.21 17.77
N VAL A 268 4.01 -2.19 18.30
CA VAL A 268 3.54 -3.20 19.27
C VAL A 268 3.04 -4.45 18.57
N MET A 269 2.16 -4.29 17.59
CA MET A 269 1.41 -5.40 17.01
C MET A 269 2.14 -6.04 15.84
N ASP A 270 2.74 -5.23 14.97
CA ASP A 270 3.39 -5.74 13.76
C ASP A 270 4.85 -6.13 14.01
N TRP A 271 5.57 -5.38 14.85
CA TRP A 271 6.97 -5.67 15.15
C TRP A 271 7.19 -6.30 16.52
N GLY A 272 6.17 -6.37 17.40
CA GLY A 272 6.34 -6.95 18.73
C GLY A 272 7.42 -6.25 19.56
N LEU A 273 7.61 -4.95 19.38
CA LEU A 273 8.50 -4.10 20.16
C LEU A 273 7.71 -3.44 21.31
N LEU A 274 8.36 -2.47 21.98
CA LEU A 274 7.91 -1.84 23.23
C LEU A 274 7.72 -2.86 24.36
N GLN A 275 8.57 -3.89 24.36
CA GLN A 275 8.65 -4.88 25.44
C GLN A 275 9.81 -4.54 26.37
N PHE A 276 9.61 -4.63 27.68
CA PHE A 276 10.65 -4.41 28.70
C PHE A 276 11.26 -5.72 29.20
N GLN A 277 11.27 -6.75 28.35
CA GLN A 277 11.76 -8.09 28.71
C GLN A 277 13.29 -8.17 28.66
N ASP A 278 13.91 -7.45 27.73
CA ASP A 278 15.37 -7.36 27.62
C ASP A 278 15.89 -6.18 28.45
N LYS A 279 16.58 -6.49 29.55
CA LYS A 279 17.14 -5.46 30.46
C LYS A 279 18.27 -4.66 29.83
N ALA A 280 19.04 -5.24 28.91
CA ALA A 280 20.16 -4.57 28.24
C ALA A 280 19.67 -3.65 27.11
N HIS A 281 18.54 -4.00 26.49
CA HIS A 281 17.94 -3.25 25.39
C HIS A 281 16.44 -3.01 25.65
N PRO A 282 16.10 -1.99 26.47
CA PRO A 282 14.70 -1.69 26.79
C PRO A 282 13.91 -1.37 25.53
N LEU A 283 12.61 -1.68 25.53
CA LEU A 283 11.70 -1.56 24.38
C LEU A 283 11.88 -2.65 23.31
N LEU A 284 12.92 -3.49 23.35
CA LEU A 284 13.10 -4.58 22.41
C LEU A 284 12.63 -5.93 23.00
N ARG A 285 12.09 -6.79 22.14
CA ARG A 285 11.78 -8.20 22.48
C ARG A 285 13.06 -9.02 22.61
N GLN A 286 13.07 -10.02 23.51
CA GLN A 286 14.27 -10.82 23.80
C GLN A 286 14.80 -11.62 22.60
N ASN A 287 13.90 -12.23 21.82
CA ASN A 287 14.27 -13.03 20.65
C ASN A 287 14.30 -12.17 19.38
N ARG A 288 15.44 -12.13 18.71
CA ARG A 288 15.71 -11.34 17.49
C ARG A 288 16.61 -12.13 16.55
N LEU A 289 16.33 -12.05 15.25
CA LEU A 289 17.16 -12.68 14.21
C LEU A 289 18.17 -11.69 13.62
N PHE A 290 17.87 -10.40 13.64
CA PHE A 290 18.83 -9.38 13.22
C PHE A 290 19.81 -9.10 14.37
N PRO A 291 21.13 -9.26 14.15
CA PRO A 291 22.12 -9.16 15.22
C PRO A 291 22.29 -7.72 15.72
N THR A 292 22.07 -6.75 14.84
CA THR A 292 22.29 -5.33 15.11
C THR A 292 21.08 -4.73 15.83
N THR A 293 21.19 -4.47 17.14
CA THR A 293 20.09 -3.89 17.93
C THR A 293 19.77 -2.45 17.55
N THR A 294 20.78 -1.68 17.11
CA THR A 294 20.60 -0.30 16.65
C THR A 294 19.67 -0.21 15.43
N PHE A 295 19.57 -1.26 14.61
CA PHE A 295 18.62 -1.31 13.49
C PHE A 295 17.17 -1.22 13.96
N TYR A 296 16.80 -1.85 15.09
CA TYR A 296 15.44 -1.79 15.61
C TYR A 296 15.08 -0.38 16.09
N TYR A 297 15.96 0.27 16.85
CA TYR A 297 15.73 1.65 17.30
C TYR A 297 15.71 2.63 16.12
N TRP A 298 16.64 2.47 15.17
CA TRP A 298 16.60 3.26 13.93
C TRP A 298 15.27 3.07 13.20
N ALA A 299 14.77 1.84 13.09
CA ALA A 299 13.50 1.56 12.45
C ALA A 299 12.31 2.19 13.21
N MET A 300 12.35 2.23 14.54
CA MET A 300 11.34 2.92 15.37
C MET A 300 11.32 4.43 15.10
N CYS A 301 12.49 5.06 15.04
CA CYS A 301 12.62 6.49 14.78
C CYS A 301 12.29 6.85 13.33
N SER A 302 12.86 6.15 12.35
CA SER A 302 12.61 6.38 10.93
C SER A 302 11.14 6.17 10.58
N ASN A 303 10.47 5.19 11.18
CA ASN A 303 9.04 4.96 10.96
C ASN A 303 8.16 6.06 11.54
N LEU A 304 8.58 6.77 12.58
CA LEU A 304 7.85 7.95 13.06
C LEU A 304 7.99 9.10 12.07
N VAL A 305 9.23 9.42 11.66
CA VAL A 305 9.52 10.52 10.74
C VAL A 305 8.87 10.30 9.37
N LEU A 306 9.06 9.12 8.78
CA LEU A 306 8.53 8.80 7.45
C LEU A 306 7.01 8.68 7.42
N ARG A 307 6.35 8.49 8.57
CA ARG A 307 4.89 8.48 8.66
C ARG A 307 4.29 9.89 8.54
N PHE A 308 5.09 10.94 8.49
CA PHE A 308 4.58 12.26 8.09
C PHE A 308 4.53 12.44 6.57
N THR A 309 5.08 11.51 5.77
CA THR A 309 5.04 11.59 4.29
C THR A 309 3.61 11.56 3.74
N TRP A 310 2.75 10.65 4.22
CA TRP A 310 1.35 10.61 3.78
C TRP A 310 0.56 11.85 4.22
N VAL A 311 0.90 12.47 5.34
CA VAL A 311 0.27 13.73 5.79
C VAL A 311 0.50 14.83 4.76
N VAL A 312 1.73 14.97 4.25
CA VAL A 312 2.06 15.97 3.21
C VAL A 312 1.24 15.75 1.93
N THR A 313 0.95 14.48 1.58
CA THR A 313 0.11 14.16 0.42
C THR A 313 -1.38 14.50 0.62
N LEU A 314 -1.81 14.76 1.86
CA LEU A 314 -3.19 15.14 2.19
C LEU A 314 -3.38 16.66 2.40
N ILE A 315 -2.30 17.45 2.42
CA ILE A 315 -2.39 18.90 2.62
C ILE A 315 -2.94 19.58 1.35
N PRO A 316 -3.92 20.49 1.44
CA PRO A 316 -4.46 21.23 0.30
C PRO A 316 -3.43 22.09 -0.44
N PHE A 317 -3.59 22.22 -1.76
CA PHE A 317 -2.70 22.97 -2.68
C PHE A 317 -2.30 24.39 -2.22
N PRO A 318 -3.17 25.23 -1.62
CA PRO A 318 -2.77 26.56 -1.15
C PRO A 318 -1.63 26.52 -0.12
N PHE A 319 -1.60 25.51 0.76
CA PHE A 319 -0.53 25.33 1.74
C PHE A 319 0.71 24.64 1.14
N GLN A 320 0.53 23.81 0.10
CA GLN A 320 1.65 23.19 -0.61
C GLN A 320 2.46 24.20 -1.44
N SER A 321 1.82 25.28 -1.90
CA SER A 321 2.49 26.38 -2.63
C SER A 321 3.53 27.14 -1.79
N VAL A 322 3.47 27.02 -0.45
CA VAL A 322 4.46 27.56 0.49
C VAL A 322 5.70 26.66 0.57
N LEU A 323 5.56 25.36 0.29
CA LEU A 323 6.64 24.36 0.40
C LEU A 323 7.48 24.25 -0.87
N ALA A 324 6.86 24.42 -2.05
CA ALA A 324 7.53 24.37 -3.34
C ALA A 324 6.65 25.03 -4.41
N SER A 325 7.26 25.44 -5.53
CA SER A 325 6.47 25.80 -6.72
C SER A 325 5.62 24.61 -7.18
N SER A 326 4.50 24.87 -7.86
CA SER A 326 3.59 23.81 -8.33
C SER A 326 4.31 22.76 -9.20
N ALA A 327 5.27 23.20 -10.00
CA ALA A 327 6.09 22.32 -10.83
C ALA A 327 7.09 21.48 -10.02
N GLU A 328 7.77 22.05 -9.02
CA GLU A 328 8.72 21.31 -8.17
C GLU A 328 8.01 20.31 -7.27
N LEU A 329 6.84 20.70 -6.75
CA LEU A 329 5.98 19.84 -5.95
C LEU A 329 5.64 18.55 -6.71
N GLU A 330 5.11 18.70 -7.94
CA GLU A 330 4.66 17.56 -8.73
C GLU A 330 5.80 16.70 -9.29
N ASN A 331 6.89 17.31 -9.71
CA ASN A 331 7.96 16.62 -10.43
C ASN A 331 9.07 16.08 -9.53
N VAL A 332 9.25 16.65 -8.33
CA VAL A 332 10.35 16.28 -7.41
C VAL A 332 9.80 15.79 -6.08
N LEU A 333 9.02 16.62 -5.39
CA LEU A 333 8.64 16.34 -4.00
C LEU A 333 7.67 15.15 -3.89
N LEU A 334 6.60 15.11 -4.70
CA LEU A 334 5.64 14.00 -4.68
C LEU A 334 6.28 12.63 -5.02
N PRO A 335 7.07 12.47 -6.09
CA PRO A 335 7.77 11.21 -6.34
C PRO A 335 8.71 10.83 -5.19
N LEU A 336 9.46 11.77 -4.61
CA LEU A 336 10.34 11.51 -3.47
C LEU A 336 9.57 11.04 -2.24
N LEU A 337 8.51 11.75 -1.84
CA LEU A 337 7.67 11.37 -0.70
C LEU A 337 7.01 10.01 -0.91
N THR A 338 6.56 9.72 -2.15
CA THR A 338 5.99 8.41 -2.47
C THR A 338 7.05 7.32 -2.36
N PHE A 339 8.26 7.53 -2.89
CA PHE A 339 9.36 6.59 -2.73
C PHE A 339 9.71 6.35 -1.25
N LEU A 340 9.75 7.41 -0.44
CA LEU A 340 10.00 7.31 1.00
C LEU A 340 8.91 6.50 1.73
N GLU A 341 7.65 6.63 1.34
CA GLU A 341 6.56 5.81 1.89
C GLU A 341 6.71 4.32 1.49
N LEU A 342 7.13 4.04 0.24
CA LEU A 342 7.42 2.66 -0.20
C LEU A 342 8.64 2.06 0.53
N PHE A 343 9.67 2.88 0.77
CA PHE A 343 10.83 2.49 1.58
C PHE A 343 10.42 2.16 3.01
N ARG A 344 9.63 3.04 3.65
CA ARG A 344 9.07 2.82 4.99
C ARG A 344 8.25 1.52 5.06
N ARG A 345 7.39 1.26 4.07
CA ARG A 345 6.62 0.02 3.98
C ARG A 345 7.51 -1.22 3.82
N SER A 346 8.60 -1.10 3.09
CA SER A 346 9.56 -2.19 2.91
C SER A 346 10.33 -2.49 4.20
N GLN A 347 10.76 -1.45 4.92
CA GLN A 347 11.29 -1.56 6.28
C GLN A 347 10.28 -2.23 7.23
N TRP A 348 9.02 -1.82 7.20
CA TRP A 348 7.94 -2.48 7.95
C TRP A 348 7.84 -3.96 7.59
N GLY A 349 7.94 -4.29 6.31
CA GLY A 349 7.90 -5.66 5.82
C GLY A 349 9.01 -6.53 6.42
N ILE A 350 10.24 -6.03 6.46
CA ILE A 350 11.40 -6.74 7.01
C ILE A 350 11.13 -7.20 8.44
N LEU A 351 10.73 -6.27 9.31
CA LEU A 351 10.46 -6.53 10.73
C LEU A 351 9.15 -7.31 10.96
N ARG A 352 8.11 -7.07 10.15
CA ARG A 352 6.82 -7.77 10.27
C ARG A 352 6.97 -9.27 10.03
N VAL A 353 7.70 -9.65 8.98
CA VAL A 353 7.92 -11.07 8.62
C VAL A 353 8.87 -11.73 9.62
N GLU A 354 9.87 -11.02 10.12
CA GLU A 354 10.71 -11.51 11.22
C GLU A 354 9.88 -11.77 12.49
N TYR A 355 8.97 -10.86 12.84
CA TYR A 355 8.09 -11.06 13.99
C TYR A 355 7.15 -12.26 13.81
N GLU A 356 6.54 -12.39 12.63
CA GLU A 356 5.67 -13.52 12.31
C GLU A 356 6.41 -14.86 12.36
N HIS A 357 7.67 -14.87 11.91
CA HIS A 357 8.54 -16.03 12.03
C HIS A 357 8.68 -16.47 13.49
N LEU A 358 9.04 -15.52 14.37
CA LEU A 358 9.30 -15.79 15.77
C LEU A 358 8.02 -16.20 16.53
N SER A 359 6.89 -15.51 16.29
CA SER A 359 5.61 -15.85 16.91
C SER A 359 5.14 -17.25 16.53
N THR A 360 5.35 -17.63 15.27
CA THR A 360 4.97 -18.94 14.75
C THR A 360 5.87 -20.04 15.29
N SER A 361 7.19 -19.85 15.31
CA SER A 361 8.13 -20.82 15.89
C SER A 361 7.91 -21.04 17.39
N GLN A 362 7.58 -19.98 18.14
CA GLN A 362 7.20 -20.10 19.55
C GLN A 362 5.87 -20.84 19.73
N GLY A 363 4.91 -20.65 18.81
CA GLY A 363 3.68 -21.43 18.77
C GLY A 363 3.93 -22.92 18.60
N PHE A 364 4.82 -23.31 17.69
CA PHE A 364 5.17 -24.72 17.46
C PHE A 364 5.94 -25.36 18.61
N ARG A 365 6.80 -24.60 19.32
CA ARG A 365 7.51 -25.11 20.52
C ARG A 365 6.59 -25.50 21.67
N LYS A 366 5.31 -25.09 21.65
CA LYS A 366 4.31 -25.52 22.64
C LYS A 366 3.75 -26.92 22.39
N TYR A 367 4.01 -27.49 21.21
CA TYR A 367 3.59 -28.85 20.86
C TYR A 367 4.79 -29.79 20.90
N GLU A 368 4.63 -30.95 21.53
CA GLU A 368 5.68 -31.98 21.67
C GLU A 368 6.03 -32.63 20.32
N HIS A 369 5.08 -32.64 19.38
CA HIS A 369 5.29 -33.04 18.00
C HIS A 369 4.78 -31.95 17.05
N LEU A 370 5.58 -31.59 16.03
CA LEU A 370 5.11 -30.74 14.94
C LEU A 370 4.09 -31.52 14.11
N PRO A 371 2.83 -31.04 13.97
CA PRO A 371 1.89 -31.68 13.07
C PRO A 371 2.45 -31.60 11.64
N LEU A 372 2.56 -32.76 10.99
CA LEU A 372 3.02 -32.80 9.61
C LEU A 372 1.97 -32.14 8.71
N TYR A 373 2.42 -31.48 7.65
CA TYR A 373 1.55 -30.73 6.73
C TYR A 373 0.41 -31.57 6.12
N PHE A 374 0.53 -32.90 6.16
CA PHE A 374 -0.40 -33.88 5.62
C PHE A 374 -1.48 -34.35 6.61
N ASP A 375 -1.35 -34.04 7.91
CA ASP A 375 -2.35 -34.45 8.92
C ASP A 375 -3.60 -33.55 8.93
N LYS A 376 -3.69 -32.56 8.05
CA LYS A 376 -4.92 -31.77 7.84
C LYS A 376 -5.99 -32.49 6.99
N ALA A 377 -5.78 -33.76 6.65
CA ALA A 377 -6.76 -34.60 5.95
C ALA A 377 -7.53 -35.57 6.87
N GLY A 378 -7.53 -35.35 8.19
CA GLY A 378 -8.41 -36.02 9.14
C GLY A 378 -9.50 -35.07 9.65
N PRO A 379 -10.74 -35.53 9.90
CA PRO A 379 -11.79 -34.68 10.43
C PRO A 379 -11.33 -34.09 11.77
N THR A 380 -11.18 -32.77 11.78
CA THR A 380 -11.21 -31.88 12.94
C THR A 380 -11.26 -32.60 14.29
N ALA A 381 -10.12 -32.68 14.97
CA ALA A 381 -10.11 -32.76 16.43
C ALA A 381 -10.78 -31.47 16.93
N ALA A 382 -12.10 -31.53 17.06
CA ALA A 382 -12.94 -30.52 17.64
C ALA A 382 -12.55 -30.41 19.12
N VAL A 383 -11.56 -29.56 19.40
CA VAL A 383 -11.54 -28.86 20.69
C VAL A 383 -12.86 -28.11 20.74
N GLY A 384 -13.75 -28.55 21.64
CA GLY A 384 -15.09 -28.00 21.82
C GLY A 384 -15.04 -26.49 21.98
N LEU A 385 -15.22 -25.77 20.87
CA LEU A 385 -15.55 -24.36 20.89
C LEU A 385 -17.04 -24.32 21.22
N GLU A 386 -17.36 -24.08 22.49
CA GLU A 386 -18.72 -23.65 22.81
C GLU A 386 -19.11 -22.50 21.87
N PRO A 387 -20.32 -22.50 21.31
CA PRO A 387 -20.80 -21.41 20.47
C PRO A 387 -20.91 -20.16 21.35
N LYS A 388 -19.84 -19.35 21.37
CA LYS A 388 -19.86 -18.04 22.02
C LYS A 388 -20.97 -17.24 21.37
N LYS A 389 -22.01 -16.91 22.14
CA LYS A 389 -23.11 -16.02 21.73
C LYS A 389 -22.53 -14.82 21.00
N LYS A 390 -22.96 -14.61 19.74
CA LYS A 390 -22.70 -13.36 19.01
C LYS A 390 -23.27 -12.21 19.84
N SER A 391 -22.39 -11.55 20.58
CA SER A 391 -22.76 -10.43 21.45
C SER A 391 -23.31 -9.29 20.59
N ILE A 392 -24.53 -8.82 20.87
CA ILE A 392 -25.18 -7.67 20.21
C ILE A 392 -24.23 -6.47 20.10
N TRP A 393 -23.38 -6.28 21.11
CA TRP A 393 -22.35 -5.24 21.17
C TRP A 393 -21.39 -5.26 19.97
N ILE A 394 -21.13 -6.41 19.37
CA ILE A 394 -20.25 -6.54 18.19
C ILE A 394 -20.92 -5.97 16.94
N ASN A 395 -22.19 -6.29 16.73
CA ASN A 395 -22.94 -5.72 15.60
C ASN A 395 -23.04 -4.21 15.77
N LEU A 396 -23.21 -3.72 17.00
CA LEU A 396 -23.15 -2.30 17.32
C LEU A 396 -21.78 -1.68 17.04
N GLU A 397 -20.65 -2.35 17.36
CA GLU A 397 -19.29 -1.86 17.05
C GLU A 397 -19.05 -1.76 15.53
N VAL A 398 -19.47 -2.76 14.75
CA VAL A 398 -19.32 -2.76 13.29
C VAL A 398 -20.25 -1.72 12.65
N VAL A 399 -21.50 -1.64 13.09
CA VAL A 399 -22.46 -0.62 12.65
C VAL A 399 -22.00 0.77 13.07
N PHE A 400 -21.36 0.92 14.23
CA PHE A 400 -20.76 2.17 14.67
C PHE A 400 -19.60 2.58 13.76
N MET A 401 -18.66 1.67 13.46
CA MET A 401 -17.57 1.96 12.52
C MET A 401 -18.08 2.32 11.13
N ALA A 402 -19.04 1.57 10.60
CA ALA A 402 -19.67 1.88 9.31
C ALA A 402 -20.47 3.19 9.38
N GLY A 403 -21.17 3.41 10.49
CA GLY A 403 -21.96 4.61 10.78
C GLY A 403 -21.08 5.85 10.88
N LEU A 404 -19.90 5.78 11.50
CA LEU A 404 -18.92 6.87 11.50
C LEU A 404 -18.48 7.21 10.07
N LEU A 405 -18.13 6.20 9.26
CA LEU A 405 -17.73 6.42 7.87
C LEU A 405 -18.84 7.10 7.07
N VAL A 406 -20.08 6.59 7.16
CA VAL A 406 -21.23 7.16 6.44
C VAL A 406 -21.58 8.54 6.98
N PHE A 407 -21.69 8.70 8.30
CA PHE A 407 -22.03 9.97 8.95
C PHE A 407 -21.05 11.05 8.57
N PHE A 408 -19.74 10.83 8.73
CA PHE A 408 -18.77 11.87 8.38
C PHE A 408 -18.66 12.08 6.87
N SER A 409 -18.82 11.05 6.04
CA SER A 409 -18.84 11.25 4.57
C SER A 409 -20.07 12.07 4.14
N VAL A 410 -21.24 11.81 4.72
CA VAL A 410 -22.51 12.49 4.40
C VAL A 410 -22.56 13.88 5.02
N VAL A 411 -22.17 14.06 6.29
CA VAL A 411 -22.12 15.37 6.95
C VAL A 411 -21.17 16.29 6.22
N VAL A 412 -20.00 15.79 5.81
CA VAL A 412 -19.10 16.58 4.96
C VAL A 412 -19.82 16.90 3.65
N TRP A 413 -20.44 15.94 2.96
CA TRP A 413 -21.14 16.22 1.70
C TRP A 413 -22.36 17.16 1.80
N VAL A 414 -23.12 17.15 2.90
CA VAL A 414 -24.32 17.96 3.15
C VAL A 414 -23.99 19.36 3.67
N LEU A 415 -22.81 19.57 4.25
CA LEU A 415 -22.31 20.90 4.64
C LEU A 415 -21.74 21.71 3.44
N LYS A 416 -21.96 21.21 2.22
CA LYS A 416 -21.73 21.90 0.95
C LYS A 416 -23.00 22.65 0.55
#